data_AF-A0A429WBS5-F1
#
_entry.id   AF-A0A429WBS5-F1
#
_cell.length_a   1.000
_cell.length_b   1.000
_cell.length_c   1.000
_cell.angle_alpha   90.00
_cell.angle_beta   90.00
_cell.angle_gamma   90.00
#
_symmetry.space_group_name_H-M   'P 1'
#
loop_
_entity.id
_entity.type
_entity.pdbx_description
1 polymer ?
#
loop_
_entity_poly.entity_id
_entity_poly.type
_entity_poly.pdbx_seq_one_letter_code
_entity_poly.pdbx_strand_id
1 'polypeptide(L)'
;MKNLSGDRGQPVLLIGACLAIAGCAGLGLALRQKARTARAAEEKLALHKARLSRQAQSAQRLEHDLRSPVGAMAVALELLRTCDDADTRREALGVLERQVARMTSLTEQVHEFVQSLND
;
A
#
# COMPACT_ATOMS: atom_id res chain seq x y z
N MET A 1 9.43 30.92 -85.42
CA MET A 1 10.42 31.48 -84.47
C MET A 1 9.77 31.60 -83.09
N LYS A 2 10.42 31.00 -82.08
CA LYS A 2 10.34 31.23 -80.61
C LYS A 2 9.02 30.95 -79.86
N ASN A 3 8.97 29.73 -79.32
CA ASN A 3 8.66 29.30 -77.94
C ASN A 3 8.02 30.29 -76.97
N LEU A 4 7.06 29.80 -76.18
CA LEU A 4 7.02 29.93 -74.72
C LEU A 4 6.11 28.83 -74.12
N SER A 5 6.76 27.79 -73.60
CA SER A 5 6.18 26.82 -72.66
C SER A 5 5.92 27.51 -71.33
N GLY A 6 4.72 27.33 -70.77
CA GLY A 6 4.32 27.83 -69.45
C GLY A 6 3.70 26.71 -68.62
N ASP A 7 4.59 25.94 -68.00
CA ASP A 7 4.49 25.30 -66.68
C ASP A 7 3.12 24.70 -66.24
N ARG A 8 2.98 23.38 -66.41
CA ARG A 8 2.00 22.55 -65.68
C ARG A 8 2.73 21.73 -64.62
N GLY A 9 2.77 22.24 -63.40
CA GLY A 9 3.14 21.53 -62.18
C GLY A 9 3.02 22.53 -61.03
N GLN A 10 2.43 22.29 -59.87
CA GLN A 10 2.21 21.07 -59.12
C GLN A 10 1.11 21.37 -58.07
N PRO A 11 -0.02 20.65 -58.01
CA PRO A 11 -0.88 20.67 -56.82
C PRO A 11 -0.69 19.43 -55.92
N VAL A 12 0.10 18.44 -56.36
CA VAL A 12 0.19 17.13 -55.68
C VAL A 12 1.15 17.13 -54.49
N LEU A 13 2.13 18.03 -54.46
CA LEU A 13 3.19 18.05 -53.43
C LEU A 13 2.74 18.64 -52.08
N LEU A 14 1.71 19.49 -52.06
CA LEU A 14 1.18 20.13 -50.85
C LEU A 14 0.22 19.23 -50.05
N ILE A 15 -0.48 18.31 -50.72
CA ILE A 15 -1.46 17.42 -50.05
C ILE A 15 -0.75 16.30 -49.28
N GLY A 16 0.39 15.80 -49.77
CA GLY A 16 1.19 14.77 -49.10
C GLY A 16 1.83 15.23 -47.78
N ALA A 17 2.23 16.51 -47.70
CA ALA A 17 2.91 17.05 -46.51
C ALA A 17 1.97 17.20 -45.30
N CYS A 18 0.71 17.57 -45.50
CA CYS A 18 -0.27 17.73 -44.42
C CYS A 18 -0.66 16.38 -43.77
N LEU A 19 -0.75 15.30 -44.56
CA LEU A 19 -1.08 13.96 -44.07
C LEU A 19 0.04 13.34 -43.21
N ALA A 20 1.31 13.60 -43.56
CA ALA A 20 2.45 13.12 -42.77
C ALA A 20 2.55 13.80 -41.39
N ILE A 21 2.26 15.10 -41.32
CA ILE A 21 2.28 15.85 -40.05
C ILE A 21 1.11 15.42 -39.14
N ALA A 22 -0.09 15.21 -39.70
CA ALA A 22 -1.25 14.75 -38.95
C ALA A 22 -1.07 13.33 -38.38
N GLY A 23 -0.47 12.40 -39.15
CA GLY A 23 -0.16 11.05 -38.69
C GLY A 23 0.85 11.00 -37.54
N CYS A 24 1.92 11.80 -37.63
CA CYS A 24 2.92 11.90 -36.57
C CYS A 24 2.37 12.55 -35.28
N ALA A 25 1.53 13.59 -35.41
CA ALA A 25 0.88 14.23 -34.27
C ALA A 25 -0.11 13.28 -33.55
N GLY A 26 -0.91 12.53 -34.31
CA GLY A 26 -1.85 11.54 -33.76
C GLY A 26 -1.14 10.40 -33.02
N LEU A 27 -0.05 9.86 -33.58
CA LEU A 27 0.75 8.81 -32.93
C LEU A 27 1.43 9.33 -31.64
N GLY A 28 1.96 10.56 -31.68
CA GLY A 28 2.56 11.19 -30.50
C GLY A 28 1.54 11.42 -29.36
N LEU A 29 0.30 11.80 -29.69
CA LEU A 29 -0.77 11.97 -28.71
C LEU A 29 -1.20 10.62 -28.11
N ALA A 30 -1.35 9.59 -28.94
CA ALA A 30 -1.71 8.24 -28.51
C ALA A 30 -0.64 7.63 -27.58
N LEU A 31 0.64 7.78 -27.92
CA LEU A 31 1.75 7.35 -27.07
C LEU A 31 1.79 8.11 -25.75
N ARG A 32 1.53 9.42 -25.76
CA ARG A 32 1.42 10.24 -24.52
C ARG A 32 0.25 9.81 -23.65
N GLN A 33 -0.90 9.50 -24.25
CA GLN A 33 -2.08 9.04 -23.51
C GLN A 33 -1.85 7.65 -22.90
N LYS A 34 -1.21 6.74 -23.65
CA LYS A 34 -0.78 5.42 -23.14
C LYS A 34 0.23 5.54 -22.00
N ALA A 35 1.21 6.44 -22.13
CA ALA A 35 2.17 6.71 -21.05
C ALA A 35 1.50 7.31 -19.81
N ARG A 36 0.52 8.21 -19.98
CA ARG A 36 -0.26 8.78 -18.86
C ARG A 36 -1.09 7.73 -18.14
N THR A 37 -1.77 6.86 -18.87
CA THR A 37 -2.58 5.78 -18.29
C THR A 37 -1.71 4.75 -17.58
N ALA A 38 -0.56 4.40 -18.15
CA ALA A 38 0.43 3.54 -17.50
C ALA A 38 0.93 4.16 -16.18
N ARG A 39 1.31 5.45 -16.19
CA ARG A 39 1.72 6.17 -14.96
C ARG A 39 0.61 6.20 -13.91
N ALA A 40 -0.63 6.50 -14.30
CA ALA A 40 -1.74 6.50 -13.36
C ALA A 40 -2.02 5.10 -12.76
N ALA A 41 -1.80 4.02 -13.54
CA ALA A 41 -1.89 2.66 -13.03
C ALA A 41 -0.74 2.32 -12.07
N GLU A 42 0.49 2.74 -12.38
CA GLU A 42 1.67 2.60 -11.51
C GLU A 42 1.49 3.34 -10.18
N GLU A 43 0.98 4.58 -10.21
CA GLU A 43 0.68 5.36 -9.02
C GLU A 43 -0.38 4.67 -8.14
N LYS A 44 -1.46 4.17 -8.74
CA LYS A 44 -2.48 3.40 -8.02
C LYS A 44 -1.90 2.13 -7.39
N LEU A 45 -1.04 1.41 -8.13
CA LEU A 45 -0.38 0.21 -7.62
C LEU A 45 0.57 0.56 -6.46
N ALA A 46 1.33 1.64 -6.57
CA ALA A 46 2.22 2.11 -5.52
C ALA A 46 1.43 2.49 -4.25
N LEU A 47 0.29 3.17 -4.39
CA LEU A 47 -0.60 3.49 -3.28
C LEU A 47 -1.15 2.23 -2.60
N HIS A 48 -1.58 1.23 -3.38
CA HIS A 48 -2.06 -0.05 -2.84
C HIS A 48 -0.96 -0.80 -2.09
N LYS A 49 0.25 -0.89 -2.67
CA LYS A 49 1.40 -1.51 -2.00
C LYS A 49 1.77 -0.79 -0.71
N ALA A 50 1.76 0.54 -0.71
CA ALA A 50 2.01 1.33 0.49
C ALA A 50 0.96 1.08 1.58
N ARG A 51 -0.33 0.98 1.22
CA ARG A 51 -1.41 0.64 2.15
C ARG A 51 -1.22 -0.76 2.74
N LEU A 52 -0.98 -1.77 1.90
CA LEU A 52 -0.72 -3.15 2.34
C LEU A 52 0.52 -3.24 3.24
N SER A 53 1.60 -2.55 2.91
CA SER A 53 2.81 -2.54 3.73
C SER A 53 2.56 -1.94 5.11
N ARG A 54 1.76 -0.87 5.21
CA ARG A 54 1.39 -0.27 6.50
C ARG A 54 0.53 -1.23 7.32
N GLN A 55 -0.47 -1.86 6.69
CA GLN A 55 -1.34 -2.83 7.35
C GLN A 55 -0.56 -4.05 7.85
N ALA A 56 0.38 -4.58 7.05
CA ALA A 56 1.25 -5.69 7.44
C ALA A 56 2.15 -5.33 8.64
N GLN A 57 2.72 -4.12 8.67
CA GLN A 57 3.52 -3.66 9.80
C GLN A 57 2.68 -3.52 11.07
N SER A 58 1.47 -2.97 10.98
CA SER A 58 0.57 -2.86 12.12
C SER A 58 0.16 -4.24 12.66
N ALA A 59 -0.18 -5.18 11.77
CA ALA A 59 -0.51 -6.55 12.15
C ALA A 59 0.66 -7.26 12.85
N GLN A 60 1.89 -7.08 12.34
CA GLN A 60 3.09 -7.65 12.95
C GLN A 60 3.34 -7.08 14.35
N ARG A 61 3.17 -5.78 14.54
CA ARG A 61 3.32 -5.16 15.87
C ARG A 61 2.28 -5.69 16.84
N LEU A 62 1.03 -5.80 16.40
CA LEU A 62 -0.05 -6.31 17.21
C LEU A 62 0.18 -7.77 17.64
N GLU A 63 0.64 -8.64 16.73
CA GLU A 63 1.03 -10.01 17.07
C GLU A 63 2.13 -10.04 18.13
N HIS A 64 3.18 -9.27 17.93
CA HIS A 64 4.30 -9.19 18.86
C HIS A 64 3.84 -8.70 20.24
N ASP A 65 3.01 -7.66 20.27
CA ASP A 65 2.55 -7.04 21.51
C ASP A 65 1.55 -7.90 22.28
N LEU A 66 0.82 -8.79 21.60
CA LEU A 66 -0.03 -9.81 22.22
C LEU A 66 0.78 -10.99 22.78
N ARG A 67 1.87 -11.38 22.12
CA ARG A 67 2.67 -12.54 22.52
C ARG A 67 3.31 -12.38 23.89
N SER A 68 3.83 -11.18 24.19
CA SER A 68 4.50 -10.87 25.45
C SER A 68 3.61 -11.04 26.71
N PRO A 69 2.42 -10.40 26.81
CA PRO A 69 1.54 -10.56 27.97
C PRO A 69 1.04 -12.00 28.13
N VAL A 70 0.74 -12.69 27.04
CA VAL A 70 0.32 -14.12 27.08
C VAL A 70 1.42 -14.99 27.68
N GLY A 71 2.68 -14.79 27.28
CA GLY A 71 3.82 -15.51 27.85
C GLY A 71 4.00 -15.23 29.34
N ALA A 72 3.93 -13.96 29.75
CA ALA A 72 4.04 -13.58 31.16
C ALA A 72 2.90 -14.17 32.01
N MET A 73 1.67 -14.19 31.49
CA MET A 73 0.53 -14.82 32.15
C MET A 73 0.71 -16.34 32.29
N ALA A 74 1.23 -17.02 31.27
CA ALA A 74 1.50 -18.45 31.32
C ALA A 74 2.50 -18.80 32.44
N VAL A 75 3.59 -18.02 32.56
CA VAL A 75 4.58 -18.19 33.64
C VAL A 75 3.96 -17.90 35.01
N ALA A 76 3.20 -16.82 35.14
CA ALA A 76 2.55 -16.47 36.41
C ALA A 76 1.54 -17.55 36.85
N LEU A 77 0.77 -18.11 35.91
CA LEU A 77 -0.13 -19.24 36.20
C LEU A 77 0.63 -20.49 36.63
N GLU A 78 1.78 -20.76 36.04
CA GLU A 78 2.63 -21.89 36.45
C GLU A 78 3.14 -21.69 37.88
N LEU A 79 3.67 -20.50 38.20
CA LEU A 79 4.10 -20.18 39.57
C LEU A 79 2.99 -20.36 40.60
N LEU A 80 1.75 -19.97 40.27
CA LEU A 80 0.59 -20.17 41.15
C LEU A 80 0.22 -21.65 41.35
N ARG A 81 0.58 -22.52 40.41
CA ARG A 81 0.33 -23.97 40.49
C ARG A 81 1.43 -24.71 41.23
N THR A 82 2.68 -24.28 41.09
CA THR A 82 3.85 -25.03 41.57
C THR A 82 4.46 -24.49 42.86
N CYS A 83 4.18 -23.23 43.23
CA CYS A 83 4.75 -22.60 44.42
C CYS A 83 3.71 -22.44 45.53
N ASP A 84 4.10 -22.86 46.74
CA ASP A 84 3.30 -22.71 47.97
C ASP A 84 3.64 -21.43 48.75
N ASP A 85 4.73 -20.75 48.39
CA ASP A 85 5.14 -19.50 49.02
C ASP A 85 4.13 -18.36 48.78
N ALA A 86 3.62 -17.78 49.86
CA ALA A 86 2.54 -16.80 49.81
C ALA A 86 2.95 -15.49 49.13
N ASP A 87 4.21 -15.09 49.23
CA ASP A 87 4.70 -13.85 48.61
C ASP A 87 4.88 -14.03 47.10
N THR A 88 5.47 -15.15 46.67
CA THR A 88 5.57 -15.53 45.24
C THR A 88 4.20 -15.61 44.58
N ARG A 89 3.22 -16.21 45.26
CA ARG A 89 1.84 -16.29 44.75
C ARG A 89 1.21 -14.90 44.63
N ARG A 90 1.43 -14.01 45.60
CA ARG A 90 0.92 -12.62 45.55
C ARG A 90 1.52 -11.85 44.39
N GLU A 91 2.82 -12.00 44.15
CA GLU A 91 3.50 -11.36 43.02
C GLU A 91 2.98 -11.90 41.67
N ALA A 92 2.83 -13.22 41.54
CA ALA A 92 2.27 -13.84 40.34
C ALA A 92 0.84 -13.37 40.04
N LEU A 93 -0.01 -13.23 41.06
CA LEU A 93 -1.33 -12.60 40.92
C LEU A 93 -1.23 -11.15 40.43
N GLY A 94 -0.32 -10.36 41.01
CA GLY A 94 -0.10 -8.98 40.56
C GLY A 94 0.39 -8.88 39.11
N VAL A 95 1.19 -9.84 38.63
CA VAL A 95 1.55 -9.93 37.21
C VAL A 95 0.32 -10.19 36.35
N LEU A 96 -0.53 -11.14 36.74
CA LEU A 96 -1.76 -11.46 36.01
C LEU A 96 -2.70 -10.25 35.92
N GLU A 97 -2.93 -9.54 37.02
CA GLU A 97 -3.76 -8.32 37.04
C GLU A 97 -3.24 -7.27 36.05
N ARG A 98 -1.94 -7.00 36.06
CA ARG A 98 -1.32 -6.05 35.12
C ARG A 98 -1.43 -6.50 33.66
N GLN A 99 -1.22 -7.80 33.40
CA GLN A 99 -1.31 -8.30 32.02
C GLN A 99 -2.76 -8.33 31.52
N VAL A 100 -3.75 -8.62 32.37
CA VAL A 100 -5.17 -8.51 32.01
C VAL A 100 -5.53 -7.07 31.65
N ALA A 101 -5.11 -6.09 32.45
CA ALA A 101 -5.33 -4.68 32.13
C ALA A 101 -4.66 -4.28 30.79
N ARG A 102 -3.44 -4.78 30.53
CA ARG A 102 -2.76 -4.56 29.25
C ARG A 102 -3.49 -5.21 28.07
N MET A 103 -4.03 -6.41 28.25
CA MET A 103 -4.81 -7.12 27.23
C MET A 103 -6.08 -6.36 26.83
N THR A 104 -6.71 -5.67 27.78
CA THR A 104 -7.85 -4.78 27.48
C THR A 104 -7.43 -3.67 26.52
N SER A 105 -6.32 -2.97 26.80
CA SER A 105 -5.80 -1.92 25.90
C SER A 105 -5.36 -2.48 24.54
N LEU A 106 -4.77 -3.68 24.49
CA LEU A 106 -4.44 -4.32 23.22
C LEU A 106 -5.70 -4.68 22.42
N THR A 107 -6.81 -5.04 23.08
CA THR A 107 -8.08 -5.30 22.42
C THR A 107 -8.64 -4.04 21.74
N GLU A 108 -8.46 -2.87 22.35
CA GLU A 108 -8.79 -1.58 21.72
C GLU A 108 -7.93 -1.34 20.47
N GLN A 109 -6.63 -1.63 20.53
CA GLN A 109 -5.74 -1.53 19.36
C GLN A 109 -6.11 -2.50 18.25
N VAL A 110 -6.57 -3.72 18.57
CA VAL A 110 -7.14 -4.67 17.59
C VAL A 110 -8.35 -4.03 16.92
N HIS A 111 -9.23 -3.40 17.70
CA HIS A 111 -10.45 -2.77 17.17
C HIS A 111 -10.11 -1.63 16.20
N GLU A 112 -9.19 -0.73 16.59
CA GLU A 112 -8.69 0.34 15.72
C GLU A 112 -8.04 -0.20 14.44
N PHE A 113 -7.25 -1.27 14.56
CA PHE A 113 -6.64 -1.93 13.40
C PHE A 113 -7.71 -2.46 12.45
N VAL A 114 -8.74 -3.15 12.95
CA VAL A 114 -9.85 -3.67 12.13
C VAL A 114 -10.63 -2.55 11.47
N GLN A 115 -10.89 -1.43 12.16
CA GLN A 115 -11.51 -0.25 11.54
C GLN A 115 -10.66 0.28 10.38
N SER A 116 -9.34 0.40 10.57
CA SER A 116 -8.41 0.87 9.52
C SER A 116 -8.31 -0.06 8.29
N LEU A 117 -8.76 -1.32 8.40
CA LEU A 117 -8.85 -2.23 7.26
C LEU A 117 -10.06 -1.90 6.39
N ASN A 118 -11.16 -1.48 7.00
CA ASN A 118 -12.43 -1.18 6.32
C ASN A 118 -12.47 0.22 5.68
N ASP A 119 -11.57 1.13 6.07
CA ASP A 119 -11.40 2.48 5.51
C ASP A 119 -10.41 2.52 4.33
#